data_AF-A0A920UU64-F1
#
_entry.id   AF-A0A920UU64-F1
#
_cell.length_a   1.000
_cell.length_b   1.000
_cell.length_c   1.000
_cell.angle_alpha   90.00
_cell.angle_beta   90.00
_cell.angle_gamma   90.00
#
_symmetry.space_group_name_H-M   'P 1'
#
loop_
_entity.id
_entity.type
_entity.pdbx_description
1 polymer ?
#
loop_
_entity_poly.entity_id
_entity_poly.type
_entity_poly.pdbx_seq_one_letter_code
_entity_poly.pdbx_strand_id
1 'polypeptide(L)'
;MRHLKTGIGALLLILVVPATIAQDTGIIGPSPYNFTTESWMKPFAQDGFTWGGNSGVHVESKDRIYFLQRGETELPNPLPPEYTTFAGSLGWNVLQGRGRIWRNCIYVIDSEGNVLEVWNQWDHLFTGTDGPGPHRIRQSPYDEEKNVWVIDETGHIIYVFPTTENIY
;
A
#
# COMPACT_ATOMS: atom_id res chain seq x y z
N MET A 1 30.72 4.54 -71.81
CA MET A 1 30.89 4.72 -70.35
C MET A 1 29.55 5.19 -69.78
N ARG A 2 28.92 4.38 -68.91
CA ARG A 2 28.61 4.72 -67.49
C ARG A 2 27.61 5.89 -67.36
N HIS A 3 26.42 5.80 -66.75
CA HIS A 3 25.84 4.82 -65.82
C HIS A 3 24.32 4.99 -65.78
N LEU A 4 23.63 3.85 -65.62
CA LEU A 4 22.28 3.69 -65.07
C LEU A 4 22.19 4.29 -63.66
N LYS A 5 21.06 4.90 -63.28
CA LYS A 5 20.41 4.66 -61.98
C LYS A 5 19.00 5.26 -61.89
N THR A 6 18.05 4.34 -62.01
CA THR A 6 16.64 4.34 -61.62
C THR A 6 16.39 4.69 -60.15
N GLY A 7 15.25 5.35 -59.90
CA GLY A 7 14.34 5.00 -58.81
C GLY A 7 14.45 5.82 -57.51
N ILE A 8 13.68 6.90 -57.39
CA ILE A 8 13.23 7.40 -56.09
C ILE A 8 11.97 6.59 -55.73
N GLY A 9 12.15 5.51 -54.98
CA GLY A 9 11.06 4.81 -54.31
C GLY A 9 10.99 5.26 -52.86
N ALA A 10 10.03 6.12 -52.52
CA ALA A 10 9.73 6.43 -51.13
C ALA A 10 9.06 5.19 -50.49
N LEU A 11 9.79 4.52 -49.60
CA LEU A 11 9.24 3.42 -48.81
C LEU A 11 8.46 4.02 -47.63
N LEU A 12 7.14 4.10 -47.75
CA LEU A 12 6.24 4.41 -46.64
C LEU A 12 6.11 3.16 -45.77
N LEU A 13 6.87 3.11 -44.68
CA LEU A 13 6.72 2.07 -43.65
C LEU A 13 5.49 2.42 -42.80
N ILE A 14 4.34 1.80 -43.10
CA ILE A 14 3.16 1.89 -42.23
C ILE A 14 3.43 0.99 -41.02
N LEU A 15 3.74 1.60 -39.88
CA LEU A 15 3.73 0.93 -38.58
C LEU A 15 2.27 0.60 -38.26
N VAL A 16 1.87 -0.65 -38.50
CA VAL A 16 0.62 -1.18 -37.95
C VAL A 16 0.87 -1.44 -36.47
N VAL A 17 0.51 -0.45 -35.64
CA VAL A 17 0.41 -0.66 -34.19
C VAL A 17 -0.87 -1.48 -33.98
N PRO A 18 -0.82 -2.72 -33.47
CA PRO A 18 -2.04 -3.41 -33.10
C PRO A 18 -2.66 -2.59 -31.96
N ALA A 19 -3.85 -2.04 -32.21
CA ALA A 19 -4.66 -1.51 -31.13
C ALA A 19 -4.91 -2.67 -30.17
N THR A 20 -4.34 -2.60 -28.96
CA THR A 20 -4.79 -3.43 -27.85
C THR A 20 -6.24 -3.07 -27.59
N ILE A 21 -7.15 -3.83 -28.19
CA ILE A 21 -8.57 -3.75 -27.86
C ILE A 21 -8.69 -4.23 -26.42
N ALA A 22 -9.05 -3.30 -25.53
CA ALA A 22 -9.44 -3.64 -24.17
C ALA A 22 -10.51 -4.74 -24.24
N GLN A 23 -10.36 -5.79 -23.42
CA GLN A 23 -11.37 -6.83 -23.33
C GLN A 23 -12.72 -6.18 -22.99
N ASP A 24 -13.71 -6.38 -23.86
CA ASP A 24 -15.09 -6.04 -23.55
C ASP A 24 -15.48 -6.82 -22.30
N THR A 25 -15.68 -6.10 -21.19
CA THR A 25 -16.03 -6.67 -19.89
C THR A 25 -17.40 -7.33 -19.89
N GLY A 26 -18.18 -7.17 -20.97
CA GLY A 26 -19.57 -7.59 -21.04
C GLY A 26 -20.43 -6.80 -20.06
N ILE A 27 -21.63 -7.32 -19.78
CA ILE A 27 -22.52 -6.74 -18.77
C ILE A 27 -21.91 -7.00 -17.39
N ILE A 28 -21.37 -5.95 -16.79
CA ILE A 28 -20.92 -5.96 -15.39
C ILE A 28 -22.19 -6.03 -14.53
N GLY A 29 -22.50 -7.23 -14.01
CA GLY A 29 -23.54 -7.44 -13.01
C GLY A 29 -23.25 -6.71 -11.71
N PRO A 30 -24.20 -6.69 -10.75
CA PRO A 30 -23.93 -6.12 -9.43
C PRO A 30 -22.73 -6.81 -8.78
N SER A 31 -21.94 -6.06 -8.01
CA SER A 31 -20.75 -6.60 -7.35
C SER A 31 -21.13 -7.83 -6.50
N PRO A 32 -20.48 -8.99 -6.68
CA PRO A 32 -20.88 -10.23 -6.00
C PRO A 32 -20.54 -10.25 -4.51
N TYR A 33 -19.95 -9.17 -3.99
CA TYR A 33 -19.50 -9.04 -2.60
C TYR A 33 -19.95 -7.69 -2.02
N ASN A 34 -20.12 -7.66 -0.70
CA ASN A 34 -20.35 -6.43 0.03
C ASN A 34 -19.05 -5.63 0.11
N PHE A 35 -19.12 -4.34 -0.18
CA PHE A 35 -18.00 -3.41 -0.04
C PHE A 35 -18.51 -2.08 0.49
N THR A 36 -17.67 -1.37 1.23
CA THR A 36 -17.96 -0.03 1.70
C THR A 36 -17.37 0.96 0.69
N THR A 37 -18.20 1.85 0.13
CA THR A 37 -17.74 2.94 -0.75
C THR A 37 -17.13 4.11 0.01
N GLU A 38 -17.35 4.14 1.32
CA GLU A 38 -16.79 5.10 2.27
C GLU A 38 -15.60 4.50 3.02
N SER A 39 -14.81 5.35 3.69
CA SER A 39 -13.77 4.88 4.59
C SER A 39 -14.38 4.13 5.77
N TRP A 40 -14.26 2.80 5.77
CA TRP A 40 -14.69 1.96 6.89
C TRP A 40 -13.83 2.18 8.14
N MET A 41 -12.52 2.35 7.97
CA MET A 41 -11.60 2.65 9.07
C MET A 41 -11.65 4.14 9.40
N LYS A 42 -11.76 4.47 10.69
CA LYS A 42 -11.68 5.86 11.16
C LYS A 42 -10.25 6.38 10.99
N PRO A 43 -10.05 7.60 10.44
CA PRO A 43 -8.73 8.19 10.37
C PRO A 43 -8.22 8.50 11.78
N PHE A 44 -6.95 8.22 12.03
CA PHE A 44 -6.28 8.50 13.31
C PHE A 44 -4.91 9.18 13.13
N ALA A 45 -4.48 9.37 11.88
CA ALA A 45 -3.28 10.15 11.58
C ALA A 45 -3.45 11.59 12.10
N GLN A 46 -2.36 12.19 12.55
CA GLN A 46 -2.37 13.57 13.01
C GLN A 46 -2.62 14.54 11.85
N ASP A 47 -3.07 15.75 12.17
CA ASP A 47 -3.24 16.83 11.18
C ASP A 47 -1.97 17.01 10.33
N GLY A 48 -2.15 17.12 9.02
CA GLY A 48 -1.05 17.20 8.06
C GLY A 48 -0.49 15.84 7.61
N PHE A 49 -1.04 14.73 8.11
CA PHE A 49 -0.63 13.38 7.71
C PHE A 49 -1.83 12.53 7.23
N THR A 50 -1.52 11.52 6.43
CA THR A 50 -2.47 10.47 6.01
C THR A 50 -1.83 9.10 6.22
N TRP A 51 -2.64 8.03 6.21
CA TRP A 51 -2.09 6.67 6.16
C TRP A 51 -1.18 6.49 4.95
N GLY A 52 -0.14 5.68 5.12
CA GLY A 52 0.73 5.27 4.01
C GLY A 52 0.15 4.10 3.23
N GLY A 53 1.00 3.48 2.41
CA GLY A 53 0.63 2.27 1.69
C GLY A 53 0.50 1.08 2.63
N ASN A 54 -0.73 0.63 2.89
CA ASN A 54 -0.99 -0.61 3.62
C ASN A 54 -0.33 -1.80 2.89
N SER A 55 0.42 -2.62 3.63
CA SER A 55 1.17 -3.77 3.12
C SER A 55 0.62 -5.10 3.60
N GLY A 56 -0.12 -5.11 4.71
CA GLY A 56 -0.70 -6.34 5.23
C GLY A 56 -1.88 -6.08 6.16
N VAL A 57 -2.76 -7.08 6.21
CA VAL A 57 -3.84 -7.19 7.18
C VAL A 57 -3.87 -8.62 7.70
N HIS A 58 -4.08 -8.79 8.99
CA HIS A 58 -4.32 -10.08 9.63
C HIS A 58 -5.52 -9.97 10.58
N VAL A 59 -6.51 -10.82 10.38
CA VAL A 59 -7.72 -10.86 11.22
C VAL A 59 -7.54 -11.97 12.24
N GLU A 60 -7.35 -11.60 13.50
CA GLU A 60 -7.36 -12.56 14.61
C GLU A 60 -8.80 -12.80 15.09
N SER A 61 -9.57 -11.72 15.25
CA SER A 61 -10.99 -11.76 15.61
C SER A 61 -11.73 -10.52 15.12
N LYS A 62 -13.04 -10.42 15.39
CA LYS A 62 -13.81 -9.20 15.10
C LYS A 62 -13.34 -7.98 15.90
N ASP A 63 -12.70 -8.20 17.04
CA ASP A 63 -12.25 -7.15 17.95
C ASP A 63 -10.72 -7.00 17.91
N ARG A 64 -10.06 -7.65 16.94
CA ARG A 64 -8.60 -7.61 16.81
C ARG A 64 -8.16 -7.89 15.38
N ILE A 65 -8.03 -6.82 14.60
CA ILE A 65 -7.55 -6.85 13.22
C ILE A 65 -6.26 -6.04 13.16
N TYR A 66 -5.15 -6.71 12.85
CA TYR A 66 -3.85 -6.06 12.71
C TYR A 66 -3.68 -5.53 11.29
N PHE A 67 -3.17 -4.31 11.20
CA PHE A 67 -2.76 -3.69 9.96
C PHE A 67 -1.27 -3.39 10.01
N LEU A 68 -0.64 -3.56 8.85
CA LEU A 68 0.72 -3.17 8.59
C LEU A 68 0.71 -2.12 7.48
N GLN A 69 1.27 -0.96 7.75
CA GLN A 69 1.45 0.10 6.77
C GLN A 69 2.92 0.53 6.70
N ARG A 70 3.26 1.16 5.57
CA ARG A 70 4.61 1.68 5.30
C ARG A 70 4.79 3.07 5.89
N GLY A 71 4.56 3.19 7.20
CA GLY A 71 4.45 4.46 7.90
C GLY A 71 3.28 5.31 7.43
N GLU A 72 3.22 6.55 7.91
CA GLU A 72 2.30 7.58 7.43
C GLU A 72 2.94 8.42 6.33
N THR A 73 2.14 9.24 5.65
CA THR A 73 2.60 10.18 4.63
C THR A 73 2.26 11.61 5.04
N GLU A 74 3.26 12.47 5.12
CA GLU A 74 3.14 13.91 5.27
C GLU A 74 2.50 14.52 4.02
N LEU A 75 1.46 15.32 4.24
CA LEU A 75 0.71 15.98 3.20
C LEU A 75 1.22 17.40 2.94
N PRO A 76 1.05 17.94 1.72
CA PRO A 76 1.35 19.34 1.46
C PRO A 76 0.43 20.27 2.26
N ASN A 77 0.94 21.45 2.61
CA ASN A 77 0.16 22.52 3.20
C ASN A 77 0.27 23.80 2.34
N PRO A 78 -0.83 24.29 1.73
CA PRO A 78 -2.21 23.78 1.82
C PRO A 78 -2.40 22.46 1.06
N LEU A 79 -3.48 21.73 1.38
CA LEU A 79 -3.86 20.52 0.66
C LEU A 79 -4.26 20.86 -0.78
N PRO A 80 -3.72 20.16 -1.79
CA PRO A 80 -4.16 20.33 -3.17
C PRO A 80 -5.62 19.91 -3.36
N PRO A 81 -6.40 20.56 -4.26
CA PRO A 81 -7.80 20.21 -4.52
C PRO A 81 -8.02 18.77 -4.98
N GLU A 82 -7.02 18.15 -5.59
CA GLU A 82 -7.02 16.75 -6.03
C GLU A 82 -6.84 15.74 -4.89
N TYR A 83 -6.47 16.19 -3.68
CA TYR A 83 -6.37 15.31 -2.53
C TYR A 83 -7.75 14.82 -2.12
N THR A 84 -7.89 13.49 -2.03
CA THR A 84 -9.11 12.88 -1.49
C THR A 84 -8.87 12.50 -0.02
N THR A 85 -8.34 11.30 0.22
CA THR A 85 -8.14 10.75 1.57
C THR A 85 -6.89 9.88 1.70
N PHE A 86 -6.11 9.72 0.62
CA PHE A 86 -4.89 8.92 0.62
C PHE A 86 -3.85 9.54 -0.30
N ALA A 87 -2.56 9.43 0.03
CA ALA A 87 -1.49 10.11 -0.70
C ALA A 87 -1.39 9.72 -2.19
N GLY A 88 -1.85 8.52 -2.56
CA GLY A 88 -1.95 8.10 -3.96
C GLY A 88 -2.88 8.96 -4.82
N SER A 89 -3.86 9.65 -4.21
CA SER A 89 -4.72 10.62 -4.93
C SER A 89 -3.94 11.80 -5.52
N LEU A 90 -2.78 12.11 -4.95
CA LEU A 90 -1.84 13.12 -5.46
C LEU A 90 -0.92 12.59 -6.58
N GLY A 91 -1.17 11.38 -7.07
CA GLY A 91 -0.31 10.70 -8.04
C GLY A 91 1.01 10.19 -7.43
N TRP A 92 1.11 10.08 -6.11
CA TRP A 92 2.33 9.66 -5.44
C TRP A 92 2.45 8.14 -5.38
N ASN A 93 3.65 7.64 -5.69
CA ASN A 93 3.99 6.26 -5.40
C ASN A 93 4.33 6.11 -3.92
N VAL A 94 3.35 5.72 -3.12
CA VAL A 94 3.51 5.50 -1.67
C VAL A 94 4.47 4.35 -1.31
N LEU A 95 4.82 3.48 -2.27
CA LEU A 95 5.84 2.45 -2.07
C LEU A 95 7.27 3.03 -2.09
N GLN A 96 7.47 4.14 -2.78
CA GLN A 96 8.76 4.82 -2.89
C GLN A 96 9.00 5.82 -1.74
N GLY A 97 8.07 5.94 -0.81
CA GLY A 97 8.28 6.69 0.43
C GLY A 97 8.28 8.22 0.30
N ARG A 98 7.73 8.79 -0.79
CA ARG A 98 7.56 10.25 -0.87
C ARG A 98 6.71 10.75 0.30
N GLY A 99 7.27 11.66 1.10
CA GLY A 99 6.60 12.19 2.30
C GLY A 99 6.47 11.17 3.44
N ARG A 100 7.13 10.01 3.37
CA ARG A 100 6.97 8.96 4.37
C ARG A 100 7.58 9.38 5.71
N ILE A 101 6.81 9.14 6.77
CA ILE A 101 7.26 9.17 8.15
C ILE A 101 7.05 7.77 8.71
N TRP A 102 8.12 7.17 9.26
CA TRP A 102 8.06 5.87 9.92
C TRP A 102 7.37 5.99 11.27
N ARG A 103 6.04 6.01 11.23
CA ARG A 103 5.17 6.15 12.39
C ARG A 103 3.90 5.32 12.19
N ASN A 104 3.39 4.75 13.27
CA ASN A 104 2.15 3.99 13.31
C ASN A 104 2.16 2.83 12.31
N CYS A 105 3.31 2.17 12.11
CA CYS A 105 3.49 1.15 11.08
C CYS A 105 2.66 -0.10 11.35
N ILE A 106 2.46 -0.43 12.63
CA ILE A 106 1.59 -1.52 13.08
C ILE A 106 0.49 -0.91 13.96
N TYR A 107 -0.77 -1.21 13.64
CA TYR A 107 -1.91 -0.78 14.43
C TYR A 107 -2.99 -1.86 14.42
N VAL A 108 -3.85 -1.83 15.43
CA VAL A 108 -4.92 -2.82 15.65
C VAL A 108 -6.26 -2.09 15.68
N ILE A 109 -7.24 -2.61 14.95
CA ILE A 109 -8.60 -2.07 14.91
C ILE A 109 -9.65 -3.15 15.21
N ASP A 110 -10.87 -2.72 15.52
CA ASP A 110 -12.04 -3.59 15.56
C ASP A 110 -12.79 -3.64 14.22
N SER A 111 -13.83 -4.48 14.15
CA SER A 111 -14.68 -4.66 12.98
C SER A 111 -15.55 -3.44 12.64
N GLU A 112 -15.63 -2.45 13.53
CA GLU A 112 -16.32 -1.18 13.34
C GLU A 112 -15.37 -0.07 12.85
N GLY A 113 -14.09 -0.37 12.67
CA GLY A 113 -13.09 0.58 12.19
C GLY A 113 -12.52 1.49 13.28
N ASN A 114 -12.71 1.17 14.56
CA ASN A 114 -12.10 1.91 15.67
C ASN A 114 -10.67 1.43 15.90
N VAL A 115 -9.73 2.36 16.07
CA VAL A 115 -8.36 2.04 16.46
C VAL A 115 -8.33 1.66 17.94
N LEU A 116 -7.81 0.47 18.23
CA LEU A 116 -7.66 -0.07 19.57
C LEU A 116 -6.25 0.14 20.09
N GLU A 117 -5.24 -0.13 19.25
CA GLU A 117 -3.83 -0.04 19.61
C GLU A 117 -2.99 0.49 18.46
N VAL A 118 -1.90 1.16 18.80
CA VAL A 118 -0.85 1.55 17.87
C VAL A 118 0.48 1.13 18.47
N TRP A 119 1.22 0.28 17.78
CA TRP A 119 2.48 -0.28 18.27
C TRP A 119 3.68 0.61 17.87
N ASN A 120 3.60 1.89 18.24
CA ASN A 120 4.58 2.89 17.82
C ASN A 120 5.96 2.72 18.48
N GLN A 121 6.05 1.99 19.59
CA GLN A 121 7.32 1.64 20.22
C GLN A 121 8.24 0.86 19.27
N TRP A 122 7.69 0.20 18.24
CA TRP A 122 8.43 -0.58 17.26
C TRP A 122 8.69 0.14 15.93
N ASP A 123 8.18 1.36 15.74
CA ASP A 123 8.33 2.08 14.46
C ASP A 123 9.80 2.27 14.04
N HIS A 124 10.69 2.43 15.03
CA HIS A 124 12.13 2.60 14.81
C HIS A 124 12.76 1.42 14.07
N LEU A 125 12.17 0.21 14.16
CA LEU A 125 12.67 -0.99 13.47
C LEU A 125 12.59 -0.86 11.94
N PHE A 126 11.67 -0.03 11.44
CA PHE A 126 11.46 0.17 9.99
C PHE A 126 12.18 1.41 9.44
N THR A 127 12.87 2.17 10.30
CA THR A 127 13.50 3.42 9.89
C THR A 127 14.69 3.20 8.97
N GLY A 128 14.94 4.16 8.06
CA GLY A 128 16.15 4.17 7.24
C GLY A 128 16.16 3.19 6.07
N THR A 129 15.03 2.56 5.74
CA THR A 129 14.96 1.64 4.60
C THR A 129 14.64 2.38 3.29
N ASP A 130 15.47 2.24 2.25
CA ASP A 130 15.26 2.85 0.91
C ASP A 130 14.13 2.18 0.10
N GLY A 131 13.62 1.05 0.58
CA GLY A 131 12.61 0.24 -0.07
C GLY A 131 11.21 0.38 0.55
N PRO A 132 10.27 -0.52 0.19
CA PRO A 132 8.90 -0.47 0.66
C PRO A 132 8.78 -0.65 2.18
N GLY A 133 9.81 -1.18 2.86
CA GLY A 133 9.82 -1.48 4.29
C GLY A 133 8.91 -2.67 4.67
N PRO A 134 8.15 -2.59 5.79
CA PRO A 134 7.34 -3.70 6.27
C PRO A 134 6.30 -4.13 5.23
N HIS A 135 6.33 -5.41 4.84
CA HIS A 135 5.62 -5.93 3.67
C HIS A 135 4.54 -6.96 3.98
N ARG A 136 4.61 -7.65 5.12
CA ARG A 136 3.60 -8.66 5.48
C ARG A 136 3.47 -8.81 6.98
N ILE A 137 2.23 -9.01 7.44
CA ILE A 137 1.90 -9.37 8.82
C ILE A 137 1.16 -10.71 8.84
N ARG A 138 1.48 -11.58 9.79
CA ARG A 138 0.88 -12.92 9.94
C ARG A 138 0.82 -13.31 11.40
N GLN A 139 -0.08 -14.23 11.70
CA GLN A 139 -0.13 -14.97 12.96
C GLN A 139 -0.39 -16.44 12.62
N SER A 140 0.16 -17.35 13.41
CA SER A 140 -0.14 -18.77 13.27
C SER A 140 -1.42 -19.12 14.02
N PRO A 141 -2.36 -19.87 13.42
CA PRO A 141 -3.54 -20.35 14.15
C PRO A 141 -3.17 -21.38 15.23
N TYR A 142 -2.02 -22.04 15.09
CA TYR A 142 -1.50 -23.06 16.01
C TYR A 142 -0.56 -22.51 17.09
N ASP A 143 -0.25 -21.21 17.03
CA ASP A 143 0.50 -20.55 18.09
C ASP A 143 -0.47 -20.12 19.19
N GLU A 144 -0.34 -20.72 20.38
CA GLU A 144 -1.14 -20.41 21.55
C GLU A 144 -0.82 -19.02 22.13
N GLU A 145 0.43 -18.57 22.02
CA GLU A 145 0.89 -17.23 22.41
C GLU A 145 0.54 -16.15 21.37
N LYS A 146 0.02 -16.60 20.22
CA LYS A 146 -0.55 -15.74 19.18
C LYS A 146 0.46 -14.71 18.67
N ASN A 147 1.75 -15.03 18.63
CA ASN A 147 2.79 -14.09 18.20
C ASN A 147 2.53 -13.53 16.79
N VAL A 148 2.82 -12.25 16.61
CA VAL A 148 2.66 -11.51 15.34
C VAL A 148 3.99 -11.48 14.61
N TRP A 149 3.99 -12.02 13.38
CA TRP A 149 5.15 -12.13 12.53
C TRP A 149 5.09 -11.05 11.45
N VAL A 150 6.11 -10.20 11.40
CA VAL A 150 6.22 -9.13 10.40
C VAL A 150 7.44 -9.36 9.51
N ILE A 151 7.22 -9.38 8.20
CA ILE A 151 8.28 -9.45 7.20
C ILE A 151 8.62 -8.02 6.78
N ASP A 152 9.84 -7.59 7.04
CA ASP A 152 10.42 -6.39 6.43
C ASP A 152 11.14 -6.78 5.14
N GLU A 153 10.60 -6.34 4.01
CA GLU A 153 11.15 -6.61 2.69
C GLU A 153 12.49 -5.91 2.49
N THR A 154 12.66 -4.70 3.03
CA THR A 154 13.89 -3.94 2.76
C THR A 154 15.02 -4.32 3.70
N GLY A 155 14.71 -4.53 4.98
CA GLY A 155 15.69 -5.00 5.97
C GLY A 155 16.10 -6.45 5.77
N HIS A 156 15.36 -7.24 4.98
CA HIS A 156 15.48 -8.71 4.92
C HIS A 156 15.36 -9.37 6.31
N ILE A 157 14.43 -8.87 7.12
CA ILE A 157 14.25 -9.29 8.52
C ILE A 157 12.83 -9.83 8.71
N ILE A 158 12.71 -10.84 9.57
CA ILE A 158 11.43 -11.29 10.11
C ILE A 158 11.43 -10.93 11.61
N TYR A 159 10.52 -10.04 11.99
CA TYR A 159 10.27 -9.70 13.39
C TYR A 159 9.15 -10.59 13.94
N VAL A 160 9.29 -11.00 15.19
CA VAL A 160 8.27 -11.75 15.93
C VAL A 160 7.93 -10.96 17.18
N PHE A 161 6.69 -10.47 17.26
CA PHE A 161 6.19 -9.67 18.37
C PHE A 161 5.23 -10.50 19.22
N PRO A 162 5.42 -10.54 20.55
CA PRO A 162 4.47 -11.18 21.45
C PRO A 162 3.15 -10.40 21.50
N THR A 163 2.03 -11.12 21.64
CA THR A 163 0.70 -10.49 21.85
C THR A 163 0.29 -10.42 23.31
N THR A 164 0.87 -11.28 24.15
CA THR A 164 0.67 -11.29 25.59
C THR A 164 1.96 -10.92 26.32
N GLU A 165 1.83 -9.97 27.25
CA GLU A 165 2.78 -9.52 28.27
C GLU A 165 3.79 -8.39 27.95
N ASN A 166 3.54 -7.28 28.67
CA ASN A 166 4.51 -6.36 29.29
C ASN A 166 5.30 -5.41 28.39
N ILE A 167 4.62 -4.34 27.96
CA ILE A 167 5.23 -3.04 27.69
C ILE A 167 5.71 -2.45 29.02
N TYR A 168 7.03 -2.49 29.25
CA TYR A 168 7.72 -1.60 30.18
C TYR A 168 7.94 -0.23 29.53
#